data_AF-R5PXM5-F1
#
_entry.id   AF-R5PXM5-F1
#
_cell.length_a   1.000
_cell.length_b   1.000
_cell.length_c   1.000
_cell.angle_alpha   90.00
_cell.angle_beta   90.00
_cell.angle_gamma   90.00
#
_symmetry.space_group_name_H-M   'P 1'
#
loop_
_entity.id
_entity.type
_entity.pdbx_description
1 polymer ?
#
loop_
_entity_poly.entity_id
_entity_poly.type
_entity_poly.pdbx_seq_one_letter_code
_entity_poly.pdbx_strand_id
1 'polypeptide(L)'
;MLGITKASLQTNSFISAASFQETTRVLTEAAVSGRTDDLVGLKENVIVGRLIPAGTGSVINRLRAVAAERDKEAVHTDADLPEIEEHTAEG
;
A
#
# COMPACT_ATOMS: atom_id res chain seq x y z
N MET A 1 0.70 -30.50 8.42
CA MET A 1 -0.34 -29.48 8.70
C MET A 1 0.08 -28.69 9.93
N LEU A 2 0.15 -27.37 9.84
CA LEU A 2 0.36 -26.48 10.99
C LEU A 2 -1.03 -26.14 11.58
N GLY A 3 -1.19 -26.26 12.90
CA GLY A 3 -2.45 -25.92 13.57
C GLY A 3 -2.80 -24.42 13.46
N ILE A 4 -4.07 -24.06 13.66
CA ILE A 4 -4.59 -22.69 13.47
C ILE A 4 -3.80 -21.63 14.25
N THR A 5 -3.33 -21.96 15.45
CA THR A 5 -2.52 -21.07 16.30
C THR A 5 -1.18 -20.76 15.65
N LYS A 6 -0.50 -21.78 15.12
CA LYS A 6 0.83 -21.63 14.50
C LYS A 6 0.73 -20.95 13.14
N ALA A 7 -0.32 -21.24 12.38
CA ALA A 7 -0.61 -20.53 11.14
C ALA A 7 -0.90 -19.03 11.37
N SER A 8 -1.58 -18.68 12.47
CA SER A 8 -1.90 -17.28 12.78
C SER A 8 -0.70 -16.47 13.26
N LEU A 9 0.31 -17.10 13.89
CA LEU A 9 1.56 -16.44 14.31
C LEU A 9 2.59 -16.30 13.17
N GLN A 10 2.46 -17.11 12.11
CA GLN A 10 3.36 -17.09 10.94
C GLN A 10 2.89 -16.13 9.83
N THR A 11 1.96 -15.23 10.11
CA THR A 11 1.60 -14.18 9.15
C THR A 11 2.79 -13.25 8.88
N ASN A 12 2.94 -12.82 7.62
CA ASN A 12 3.99 -11.89 7.22
C ASN A 12 3.83 -10.51 7.87
N SER A 13 2.63 -10.18 8.32
CA SER A 13 2.36 -8.96 9.05
C SER A 13 2.63 -9.12 10.54
N PHE A 14 3.56 -8.33 11.07
CA PHE A 14 3.79 -8.31 12.51
C PHE A 14 2.64 -7.63 13.25
N ILE A 15 1.93 -6.68 12.62
CA ILE A 15 0.76 -6.01 13.21
C ILE A 15 -0.36 -7.04 13.45
N SER A 16 -0.67 -7.86 12.46
CA SER A 16 -1.65 -8.94 12.57
C SER A 16 -1.20 -10.04 13.53
N ALA A 17 0.09 -10.40 13.56
CA ALA A 17 0.61 -11.41 14.49
C ALA A 17 0.53 -10.92 15.94
N ALA A 18 0.97 -9.69 16.21
CA ALA A 18 1.01 -9.10 17.54
C ALA A 18 -0.38 -8.90 18.15
N SER A 19 -1.42 -8.78 17.33
CA SER A 19 -2.81 -8.57 17.78
C SER A 19 -3.49 -9.86 18.27
N PHE A 20 -2.91 -11.04 18.01
CA PHE A 20 -3.50 -12.31 18.43
C PHE A 20 -2.96 -12.76 19.79
N GLN A 21 -1.65 -13.02 19.87
CA GLN A 21 -0.95 -13.47 21.08
C GLN A 21 0.53 -13.04 21.02
N GLU A 22 1.23 -13.17 22.15
CA GLU A 22 2.69 -12.90 22.26
C GLU A 22 3.11 -11.47 21.83
N THR A 23 2.25 -10.48 22.03
CA THR A 23 2.39 -9.09 21.54
C THR A 23 3.78 -8.48 21.78
N THR A 24 4.29 -8.55 23.02
CA THR A 24 5.60 -7.99 23.38
C THR A 24 6.74 -8.63 22.59
N ARG A 25 6.71 -9.96 22.45
CA ARG A 25 7.73 -10.70 21.71
C ARG A 25 7.72 -10.33 20.23
N VAL A 26 6.53 -10.36 19.61
CA VAL A 26 6.37 -10.07 18.17
C VAL A 26 6.82 -8.65 17.84
N LEU A 27 6.44 -7.65 18.66
CA LEU A 27 6.85 -6.25 18.44
C LEU A 27 8.36 -6.05 18.66
N THR A 28 8.95 -6.74 19.64
CA THR A 28 10.40 -6.66 19.89
C THR A 28 11.19 -7.24 18.71
N GLU A 29 10.83 -8.43 18.24
CA GLU A 29 11.47 -9.06 17.08
C GLU A 29 11.33 -8.19 15.82
N ALA A 30 10.15 -7.62 15.58
CA ALA A 30 9.91 -6.72 14.44
C ALA A 30 10.72 -5.42 14.52
N ALA A 31 10.81 -4.79 15.70
CA ALA A 31 11.58 -3.57 15.91
C ALA A 31 13.09 -3.79 15.72
N VAL A 32 13.65 -4.87 16.29
CA VAL A 32 15.08 -5.19 16.17
C VAL A 32 15.47 -5.55 14.74
N SER A 33 14.56 -6.19 13.99
CA SER A 33 14.77 -6.53 12.57
C SER A 33 14.43 -5.40 11.59
N GLY A 34 13.91 -4.26 12.07
CA GLY A 34 13.51 -3.14 11.21
C GLY A 34 12.39 -3.49 10.22
N ARG A 35 11.48 -4.41 10.60
CA ARG A 35 10.41 -4.87 9.72
C ARG A 35 9.40 -3.78 9.41
N THR A 36 8.98 -3.71 8.16
CA THR A 36 7.84 -2.92 7.69
C THR A 36 6.63 -3.81 7.41
N ASP A 37 5.44 -3.25 7.58
CA ASP A 37 4.17 -3.93 7.31
C ASP A 37 3.46 -3.25 6.15
N ASP A 38 3.23 -4.00 5.08
CA ASP A 38 2.64 -3.48 3.85
C ASP A 38 1.10 -3.37 3.92
N LEU A 39 0.49 -3.82 5.02
CA LEU A 39 -0.96 -3.71 5.28
C LEU A 39 -1.79 -4.34 4.15
N VAL A 40 -1.40 -5.53 3.70
CA VAL A 40 -2.10 -6.25 2.61
C VAL A 40 -3.29 -7.04 3.16
N GLY A 41 -3.27 -7.37 4.46
CA GLY A 41 -4.24 -8.22 5.11
C GLY A 41 -5.46 -7.50 5.67
N LEU A 42 -6.49 -8.28 6.00
CA LEU A 42 -7.70 -7.76 6.62
C LEU A 42 -7.46 -7.17 8.01
N LYS A 43 -6.78 -7.92 8.88
CA LYS A 43 -6.58 -7.56 10.29
C LYS A 43 -5.75 -6.29 10.45
N GLU A 44 -4.63 -6.21 9.74
CA GLU A 44 -3.80 -4.99 9.66
C GLU A 44 -4.61 -3.73 9.37
N ASN A 45 -5.41 -3.76 8.29
CA ASN A 45 -6.19 -2.60 7.88
C ASN A 45 -7.26 -2.23 8.91
N VAL A 46 -7.90 -3.22 9.52
CA VAL A 46 -8.85 -2.99 10.61
C VAL A 46 -8.17 -2.32 11.81
N ILE A 47 -7.01 -2.82 12.24
CA ILE A 47 -6.28 -2.31 13.41
C ILE A 47 -5.82 -0.86 13.18
N VAL A 48 -5.33 -0.54 11.97
CA VAL A 48 -4.84 0.79 11.61
C VAL A 48 -5.98 1.77 11.24
N GLY A 49 -7.20 1.27 11.03
CA GLY A 49 -8.36 2.10 10.65
C GLY A 49 -8.40 2.48 9.17
N ARG A 50 -7.76 1.69 8.30
CA ARG A 50 -7.81 1.85 6.84
C ARG A 50 -8.94 1.02 6.24
N LEU A 51 -9.33 1.37 5.02
CA LEU A 51 -10.31 0.60 4.26
C LEU A 51 -9.80 -0.83 4.04
N ILE A 52 -10.61 -1.81 4.41
CA ILE A 52 -10.22 -3.22 4.31
C ILE A 52 -10.12 -3.71 2.86
N PRO A 53 -9.23 -4.65 2.54
CA PRO A 53 -9.05 -5.17 1.17
C PRO A 53 -10.12 -6.22 0.78
N ALA A 54 -11.38 -5.98 1.14
CA ALA A 54 -12.50 -6.87 0.87
C ALA A 54 -13.79 -6.08 0.60
N GLY A 55 -14.74 -6.70 -0.11
CA GLY A 55 -16.03 -6.09 -0.43
C GLY A 55 -15.89 -4.78 -1.20
N THR A 56 -16.54 -3.71 -0.74
CA THR A 56 -16.43 -2.37 -1.35
C THR A 56 -15.00 -1.83 -1.29
N GLY A 57 -14.20 -2.23 -0.30
CA GLY A 57 -12.84 -1.75 -0.13
C GLY A 57 -11.89 -2.23 -1.22
N SER A 58 -12.04 -3.47 -1.71
CA SER A 58 -11.25 -3.96 -2.85
C SER A 58 -11.62 -3.25 -4.16
N VAL A 59 -12.90 -2.94 -4.37
CA VAL A 59 -13.37 -2.17 -5.54
C VAL A 59 -12.79 -0.76 -5.52
N ILE A 60 -12.86 -0.06 -4.38
CA ILE A 60 -12.30 1.28 -4.22
C ILE A 60 -10.79 1.26 -4.43
N ASN A 61 -10.08 0.28 -3.88
CA ASN A 61 -8.63 0.16 -4.08
C ASN A 61 -8.27 -0.07 -5.56
N ARG A 62 -9.04 -0.88 -6.29
CA ARG A 62 -8.85 -1.05 -7.74
C ARG A 62 -9.09 0.25 -8.51
N LEU A 63 -10.16 0.98 -8.20
CA LEU A 63 -10.45 2.27 -8.83
C LEU A 63 -9.35 3.29 -8.56
N ARG A 64 -8.84 3.36 -7.32
CA ARG A 64 -7.70 4.21 -6.94
C ARG A 64 -6.43 3.83 -7.68
N ALA A 65 -6.16 2.54 -7.87
CA ALA A 65 -5.00 2.08 -8.63
C ALA A 65 -5.09 2.53 -10.10
N VAL A 66 -6.25 2.38 -10.74
CA VAL A 66 -6.46 2.82 -12.13
C VAL A 66 -6.32 4.34 -12.24
N ALA A 67 -6.87 5.10 -11.30
CA ALA A 67 -6.73 6.56 -11.29
C ALA A 67 -5.24 6.97 -11.13
N ALA A 68 -4.52 6.34 -10.20
CA ALA A 68 -3.11 6.63 -9.97
C ALA A 68 -2.23 6.32 -11.19
N GLU A 69 -2.51 5.26 -11.96
CA GLU A 69 -1.81 4.99 -13.21
C GLU A 69 -2.10 6.05 -14.28
N ARG A 70 -3.36 6.47 -14.42
CA ARG A 70 -3.74 7.54 -15.36
C ARG A 70 -3.09 8.88 -15.01
N ASP A 71 -2.99 9.20 -13.72
CA ASP A 71 -2.34 10.43 -13.26
C ASP A 71 -0.84 10.43 -13.61
N LYS A 72 -0.16 9.27 -13.50
CA LYS A 72 1.25 9.13 -13.93
C LYS A 72 1.42 9.34 -15.43
N GLU A 73 0.52 8.79 -16.24
CA GLU A 73 0.54 8.94 -17.70
C GLU A 73 0.31 10.39 -18.14
N ALA A 74 -0.64 11.08 -17.50
CA ALA A 74 -0.95 12.48 -17.79
C ALA A 74 0.25 13.40 -17.49
N VAL A 75 0.91 13.22 -16.34
CA VAL A 75 2.13 13.97 -15.98
C VAL A 75 3.26 13.73 -16.98
N HIS A 76 3.34 12.54 -17.57
CA HIS A 76 4.37 12.23 -18.56
C HIS A 76 4.11 12.91 -19.92
N THR A 77 2.85 13.21 -20.23
CA THR A 77 2.46 13.81 -21.53
C THR A 77 2.65 15.33 -21.54
N ASP A 78 2.47 16.00 -20.40
CA ASP A 78 2.69 17.46 -20.28
C ASP A 78 4.18 17.85 -20.40
N ALA A 79 5.10 16.91 -20.20
CA ALA A 79 6.55 17.15 -20.36
C ALA A 79 7.02 17.15 -21.83
N ASP A 80 6.20 16.67 -22.76
CA ASP A 80 6.53 16.53 -24.19
C ASP A 80 5.86 17.61 -25.07
N LEU A 81 5.33 18.69 -24.48
CA LEU A 81 4.83 19.85 -25.25
C LEU A 81 6.01 20.52 -25.98
N PRO A 82 6.02 20.57 -27.32
CA PRO A 82 7.06 21.31 -28.04
C PRO A 82 6.99 22.78 -27.65
N GLU A 83 8.12 23.35 -27.22
CA GLU A 83 8.27 24.79 -27.07
C GLU A 83 7.81 25.44 -28.38
N ILE A 84 6.71 26.20 -28.32
CA ILE A 84 6.25 26.98 -29.47
C ILE A 84 7.32 28.07 -29.64
N GLU A 85 8.26 27.87 -30.56
CA GLU A 85 9.19 28.91 -30.97
C GLU A 85 8.35 30.10 -31.47
N GLU A 86 8.29 31.13 -30.63
CA GLU A 86 7.65 32.40 -30.92
C GLU A 86 8.49 33.07 -32.03
N HIS A 87 8.17 32.77 -33.28
CA HIS A 87 8.82 33.38 -34.42
C HIS A 87 8.45 34.86 -34.45
N THR A 88 9.31 35.69 -33.87
CA THR A 88 9.24 37.14 -33.95
C THR A 88 9.40 37.51 -35.42
N ALA A 89 8.29 37.74 -36.10
CA ALA A 89 8.30 38.33 -37.43
C ALA A 89 8.64 39.82 -37.28
N GLU A 90 9.93 40.13 -37.34
CA GLU A 90 10.38 41.48 -37.70
C GLU A 90 10.08 41.71 -39.18
N GLY A 91 9.26 42.73 -39.45
CA GLY A 91 8.96 43.29 -40.77
C GLY A 91 8.40 44.68 -40.62
#